data_AF-A0A0N1JJ74-F1
#
_entry.id   AF-A0A0N1JJ74-F1
#
_cell.length_a   1.000
_cell.length_b   1.000
_cell.length_c   1.000
_cell.angle_alpha   90.00
_cell.angle_beta   90.00
_cell.angle_gamma   90.00
#
_symmetry.space_group_name_H-M   'P 1'
#
loop_
_entity.id
_entity.type
_entity.pdbx_description
1 polymer ?
#
loop_
_entity_poly.entity_id
_entity_poly.type
_entity_poly.pdbx_seq_one_letter_code
_entity_poly.pdbx_strand_id
1 'polypeptide(L)'
;MIIAEKLYVEALFDSHTWTISYLVMDLESRQCALIDSVLDYDPKSGRTRTEAADRMIGRVRGLQGSVQWILETHVHADHLSAAPYLKQKLGGQVVIGSHITVVQETFGALFNAPADFARNGSQFDVLVEDDASFAIGGLQVKAMHTPGHTPACTSYLIQVGEKMVAFVGDTLFMPDYGTARCDFPGADARTLYRSIRKLLALPQQTILFMCHDYLPDGRDLKYMTTVAEQRASNIHVHDGVDEDAFVSMREARDATLEMPVLMLPAVQVNMRGGHFPEPDDNGVVYLKIPLNAF
;
A
#
# COMPACT_ATOMS: atom_id res chain seq x y z
N MET A 1 -15.79 7.52 7.85
CA MET A 1 -16.17 7.35 9.26
C MET A 1 -15.37 8.30 10.15
N ILE A 2 -15.88 8.61 11.34
CA ILE A 2 -15.17 9.41 12.35
C ILE A 2 -14.84 8.52 13.55
N ILE A 3 -13.61 8.59 14.03
CA ILE A 3 -13.07 7.78 15.12
C ILE A 3 -12.62 8.73 16.23
N ALA A 4 -13.18 8.53 17.43
CA ALA A 4 -12.90 9.33 18.63
C ALA A 4 -13.03 10.85 18.38
N GLU A 5 -14.04 11.26 17.59
CA GLU A 5 -14.39 12.66 17.25
C GLU A 5 -13.31 13.49 16.53
N LYS A 6 -12.08 12.97 16.41
CA LYS A 6 -10.92 13.68 15.89
C LYS A 6 -10.42 13.13 14.55
N LEU A 7 -10.42 11.81 14.37
CA LEU A 7 -9.88 11.17 13.18
C LEU A 7 -10.99 10.87 12.18
N TYR A 8 -10.91 11.46 11.00
CA TYR A 8 -11.73 11.12 9.85
C TYR A 8 -10.99 10.14 8.94
N VAL A 9 -11.65 9.04 8.56
CA VAL A 9 -11.15 8.08 7.58
C VAL A 9 -12.21 7.85 6.51
N GLU A 10 -11.87 8.04 5.25
CA GLU A 10 -12.74 7.72 4.11
C GLU A 10 -12.01 6.74 3.20
N ALA A 11 -12.68 5.62 2.89
CA ALA A 11 -12.20 4.60 1.96
C ALA A 11 -12.74 4.91 0.56
N LEU A 12 -11.87 4.90 -0.45
CA LEU A 12 -12.20 5.06 -1.85
C LEU A 12 -11.77 3.81 -2.60
N PHE A 13 -12.74 2.97 -2.94
CA PHE A 13 -12.52 1.70 -3.61
C PHE A 13 -12.40 1.87 -5.13
N ASP A 14 -11.42 1.20 -5.72
CA ASP A 14 -11.28 1.04 -7.16
C ASP A 14 -11.65 -0.39 -7.58
N SER A 15 -12.67 -0.52 -8.43
CA SER A 15 -13.15 -1.82 -8.88
C SER A 15 -12.34 -2.46 -10.01
N HIS A 16 -11.35 -1.74 -10.58
CA HIS A 16 -10.49 -2.30 -11.63
C HIS A 16 -9.30 -3.05 -11.04
N THR A 17 -8.75 -2.54 -9.93
CA THR A 17 -7.58 -3.13 -9.26
C THR A 17 -7.91 -3.73 -7.88
N TRP A 18 -9.13 -3.53 -7.39
CA TRP A 18 -9.61 -3.93 -6.06
C TRP A 18 -8.94 -3.16 -4.91
N THR A 19 -8.25 -2.08 -5.23
CA THR A 19 -7.51 -1.26 -4.28
C THR A 19 -8.45 -0.37 -3.47
N ILE A 20 -8.12 -0.17 -2.20
CA ILE A 20 -8.79 0.75 -1.31
C ILE A 20 -7.81 1.85 -0.94
N SER A 21 -7.97 3.01 -1.58
CA SER A 21 -7.24 4.21 -1.18
C SER A 21 -7.91 4.88 0.02
N TYR A 22 -7.14 5.55 0.87
CA TYR A 22 -7.68 6.22 2.06
C TYR A 22 -7.40 7.71 2.07
N LEU A 23 -8.41 8.50 2.48
CA LEU A 23 -8.23 9.85 2.98
C LEU A 23 -8.32 9.80 4.51
N VAL A 24 -7.25 10.24 5.16
CA VAL A 24 -7.10 10.26 6.62
C VAL A 24 -6.92 11.70 7.07
N MET A 25 -7.81 12.25 7.89
CA MET A 25 -7.81 13.66 8.24
C MET A 25 -7.94 13.87 9.74
N ASP A 26 -7.14 14.79 10.26
CA ASP A 26 -7.36 15.44 11.55
C ASP A 26 -8.47 16.49 11.41
N LEU A 27 -9.63 16.23 12.02
CA LEU A 27 -10.79 17.10 11.89
C LEU A 27 -10.59 18.49 12.51
N GLU A 28 -9.69 18.61 13.47
CA GLU A 28 -9.39 19.86 14.15
C GLU A 28 -8.56 20.79 13.25
N SER A 29 -7.39 20.30 12.78
CA SER A 29 -6.47 21.10 11.95
C SER A 29 -6.76 21.07 10.45
N ARG A 30 -7.62 20.15 9.99
CA ARG A 30 -7.88 19.84 8.57
C ARG A 30 -6.67 19.36 7.79
N GLN A 31 -5.56 19.05 8.46
CA GLN A 31 -4.44 18.37 7.83
C GLN A 31 -4.82 16.91 7.53
N CYS A 32 -4.40 16.41 6.38
CA CYS A 32 -4.73 15.07 5.93
C CYS A 32 -3.56 14.33 5.27
N ALA A 33 -3.67 13.02 5.25
CA ALA A 33 -2.86 12.11 4.47
C ALA A 33 -3.74 11.38 3.44
N LEU A 34 -3.18 11.11 2.27
CA LEU A 34 -3.74 10.19 1.27
C LEU A 34 -2.88 8.94 1.27
N ILE A 35 -3.50 7.75 1.29
CA ILE A 35 -2.79 6.47 1.39
C ILE A 35 -3.15 5.60 0.19
N ASP A 36 -2.14 5.00 -0.45
CA ASP A 36 -2.23 4.00 -1.54
C ASP A 36 -3.15 4.47 -2.69
N SER A 37 -2.80 5.62 -3.27
CA SER A 37 -3.61 6.28 -4.30
C SER A 37 -3.46 5.67 -5.69
N VAL A 38 -4.57 5.47 -6.40
CA VAL A 38 -4.58 4.85 -7.74
C VAL A 38 -4.50 5.89 -8.87
N LEU A 39 -3.59 5.64 -9.82
CA LEU A 39 -3.59 6.22 -11.16
C LEU A 39 -4.17 5.18 -12.14
N ASP A 40 -5.32 5.51 -12.74
CA ASP A 40 -6.02 4.59 -13.63
C ASP A 40 -5.14 4.25 -14.85
N TYR A 41 -5.00 2.96 -15.18
CA TYR A 41 -4.17 2.51 -16.29
C TYR A 41 -4.86 1.42 -17.11
N ASP A 42 -4.95 1.62 -18.43
CA ASP A 42 -5.38 0.57 -19.37
C ASP A 42 -4.17 -0.10 -20.03
N PRO A 43 -3.81 -1.33 -19.64
CA PRO A 43 -2.65 -2.04 -20.20
C PRO A 43 -2.83 -2.40 -21.67
N LYS A 44 -4.07 -2.41 -22.19
CA LYS A 44 -4.35 -2.73 -23.60
C LYS A 44 -3.96 -1.58 -24.53
N SER A 45 -4.02 -0.34 -24.04
CA SER A 45 -3.72 0.86 -24.85
C SER A 45 -2.58 1.71 -24.32
N GLY A 46 -2.00 1.37 -23.16
CA GLY A 46 -0.98 2.17 -22.49
C GLY A 46 -1.48 3.54 -22.02
N ARG A 47 -2.79 3.71 -21.83
CA ARG A 47 -3.39 5.00 -21.47
C ARG A 47 -3.56 5.12 -19.97
N THR A 48 -3.21 6.28 -19.44
CA THR A 48 -3.46 6.67 -18.07
C THR A 48 -4.67 7.60 -18.01
N ARG A 49 -5.40 7.55 -16.90
CA ARG A 49 -6.46 8.51 -16.56
C ARG A 49 -6.35 8.85 -15.08
N THR A 50 -7.04 9.90 -14.66
CA THR A 50 -6.92 10.47 -13.31
C THR A 50 -8.23 10.39 -12.54
N GLU A 51 -9.20 9.58 -12.99
CA GLU A 51 -10.53 9.54 -12.38
C GLU A 51 -10.46 9.16 -10.89
N ALA A 52 -9.68 8.14 -10.53
CA ALA A 52 -9.52 7.71 -9.14
C ALA A 52 -8.87 8.80 -8.27
N ALA A 53 -7.77 9.39 -8.74
CA ALA A 53 -7.07 10.46 -8.05
C ALA A 53 -7.91 11.75 -7.95
N ASP A 54 -8.68 12.09 -8.98
CA ASP A 54 -9.56 13.26 -9.01
C ASP A 54 -10.72 13.12 -8.03
N ARG A 55 -11.22 11.89 -7.79
CA ARG A 55 -12.16 11.63 -6.68
C ARG A 55 -11.52 12.00 -5.34
N MET A 56 -10.29 11.58 -5.06
CA MET A 56 -9.58 11.96 -3.82
C MET A 56 -9.38 13.47 -3.71
N ILE A 57 -8.96 14.15 -4.79
CA ILE A 57 -8.83 15.62 -4.84
C ILE A 57 -10.16 16.30 -4.52
N GLY A 58 -11.26 15.82 -5.11
CA GLY A 58 -12.60 16.33 -4.86
C GLY A 58 -13.00 16.19 -3.39
N ARG A 59 -12.69 15.05 -2.76
CA ARG A 59 -12.94 14.82 -1.33
C ARG A 59 -12.11 15.75 -0.45
N VAL A 60 -10.80 15.86 -0.68
CA VAL A 60 -9.91 16.78 0.05
C VAL A 60 -10.45 18.21 0.00
N ARG A 61 -10.77 18.71 -1.20
CA ARG A 61 -11.28 20.08 -1.38
C ARG A 61 -12.65 20.29 -0.74
N GLY A 62 -13.56 19.32 -0.90
CA GLY A 62 -14.89 19.36 -0.30
C GLY A 62 -14.86 19.38 1.23
N LEU A 63 -13.84 18.76 1.83
CA LEU A 63 -13.59 18.75 3.27
C LEU A 63 -12.71 19.92 3.75
N GLN A 64 -12.31 20.81 2.83
CA GLN A 64 -11.37 21.92 3.10
C GLN A 64 -10.05 21.42 3.71
N GLY A 65 -9.59 20.25 3.27
CA GLY A 65 -8.38 19.61 3.75
C GLY A 65 -7.10 20.18 3.14
N SER A 66 -6.00 20.06 3.88
CA SER A 66 -4.64 20.36 3.45
C SER A 66 -3.81 19.07 3.49
N VAL A 67 -3.26 18.63 2.36
CA VAL A 67 -2.47 17.38 2.30
C VAL A 67 -1.07 17.63 2.85
N GLN A 68 -0.71 16.91 3.91
CA GLN A 68 0.67 16.85 4.42
C GLN A 68 1.43 15.66 3.83
N TRP A 69 0.74 14.53 3.70
CA TRP A 69 1.37 13.26 3.37
C TRP A 69 0.63 12.53 2.27
N ILE A 70 1.41 11.92 1.38
CA ILE A 70 0.96 10.95 0.40
C ILE A 70 1.74 9.68 0.70
N LEU A 71 1.10 8.75 1.37
CA LEU A 71 1.73 7.57 1.96
C LEU A 71 1.54 6.36 1.05
N GLU A 72 2.63 5.64 0.79
CA GLU A 72 2.60 4.34 0.13
C GLU A 72 2.94 3.26 1.15
N THR A 73 2.03 2.33 1.38
CA THR A 73 2.29 1.19 2.28
C THR A 73 3.38 0.28 1.72
N HIS A 74 3.49 0.17 0.40
CA HIS A 74 4.52 -0.59 -0.29
C HIS A 74 4.62 -0.19 -1.77
N VAL A 75 5.54 -0.83 -2.51
CA VAL A 75 5.57 -0.73 -3.98
C VAL A 75 4.52 -1.68 -4.54
N HIS A 76 3.36 -1.15 -4.90
CA HIS A 76 2.22 -1.92 -5.42
C HIS A 76 2.55 -2.60 -6.74
N ALA A 77 2.01 -3.82 -6.92
CA ALA A 77 2.17 -4.64 -8.13
C ALA A 77 0.86 -4.81 -8.93
N ASP A 78 -0.22 -4.22 -8.46
CA ASP A 78 -1.57 -4.38 -9.04
C ASP A 78 -2.12 -3.07 -9.61
N HIS A 79 -1.56 -1.92 -9.23
CA HIS A 79 -1.96 -0.60 -9.72
C HIS A 79 -0.77 0.38 -9.79
N LEU A 80 -0.90 1.43 -10.60
CA LEU A 80 0.07 2.53 -10.63
C LEU A 80 -0.30 3.55 -9.54
N SER A 81 0.69 4.07 -8.82
CA SER A 81 0.48 5.13 -7.84
C SER A 81 0.18 6.47 -8.51
N ALA A 82 -0.80 7.20 -7.97
CA ALA A 82 -1.10 8.58 -8.34
C ALA A 82 -0.33 9.63 -7.53
N ALA A 83 0.66 9.23 -6.71
CA ALA A 83 1.31 10.12 -5.77
C ALA A 83 1.89 11.41 -6.39
N PRO A 84 2.60 11.39 -7.53
CA PRO A 84 3.11 12.62 -8.15
C PRO A 84 1.99 13.54 -8.63
N TYR A 85 0.92 12.96 -9.20
CA TYR A 85 -0.23 13.71 -9.68
C TYR A 85 -0.94 14.40 -8.50
N LEU A 86 -1.18 13.68 -7.41
CA LEU A 86 -1.76 14.24 -6.19
C LEU A 86 -0.87 15.32 -5.59
N LYS A 87 0.45 15.09 -5.50
CA LYS A 87 1.41 16.08 -5.00
C LYS A 87 1.37 17.37 -5.81
N GLN A 88 1.31 17.26 -7.14
CA GLN A 88 1.21 18.42 -8.02
C GLN A 88 -0.08 19.22 -7.78
N LYS A 89 -1.20 18.56 -7.48
CA LYS A 89 -2.52 19.19 -7.34
C LYS A 89 -2.83 19.69 -5.94
N LEU A 90 -2.25 19.06 -4.91
CA LEU A 90 -2.61 19.27 -3.50
C LEU A 90 -1.41 19.61 -2.59
N GLY A 91 -0.18 19.45 -3.06
CA GLY A 91 1.03 19.56 -2.24
C GLY A 91 1.28 18.30 -1.40
N GLY A 92 1.96 18.48 -0.27
CA GLY A 92 2.37 17.38 0.61
C GLY A 92 3.67 16.70 0.19
N GLN A 93 4.05 15.68 0.97
CA GLN A 93 5.26 14.89 0.81
C GLN A 93 4.91 13.43 0.55
N VAL A 94 5.55 12.83 -0.46
CA VAL A 94 5.42 11.40 -0.79
C VAL A 94 6.34 10.59 0.12
N VAL A 95 5.77 9.60 0.81
CA VAL A 95 6.45 8.81 1.84
C VAL A 95 6.36 7.33 1.52
N ILE A 96 7.46 6.62 1.73
CA ILE A 96 7.51 5.16 1.64
C ILE A 96 8.50 4.59 2.67
N GLY A 97 8.42 3.29 2.94
CA GLY A 97 9.39 2.59 3.80
C GLY A 97 10.82 2.68 3.26
N SER A 98 11.79 2.86 4.16
CA SER A 98 13.23 3.00 3.84
C SER A 98 13.83 1.87 3.02
N HIS A 99 13.24 0.68 3.12
CA HIS A 99 13.64 -0.52 2.39
C HIS A 99 13.18 -0.52 0.92
N ILE A 100 12.58 0.58 0.43
CA ILE A 100 12.35 0.84 -1.00
C ILE A 100 13.60 0.63 -1.85
N THR A 101 14.79 0.91 -1.29
CA THR A 101 16.08 0.73 -1.95
C THR A 101 16.30 -0.71 -2.42
N VAL A 102 15.89 -1.71 -1.63
CA VAL A 102 15.96 -3.14 -1.99
C VAL A 102 15.09 -3.44 -3.22
N VAL A 103 13.90 -2.85 -3.27
CA VAL A 103 12.98 -2.99 -4.40
C VAL A 103 13.56 -2.30 -5.65
N GLN A 104 14.12 -1.09 -5.50
CA GLN A 104 14.76 -0.35 -6.60
C GLN A 104 15.98 -1.08 -7.15
N GLU A 105 16.80 -1.73 -6.32
CA GLU A 105 17.92 -2.56 -6.77
C GLU A 105 17.43 -3.76 -7.60
N THR A 106 16.46 -4.48 -7.06
CA THR A 106 15.92 -5.70 -7.69
C THR A 106 15.23 -5.40 -9.02
N PHE A 107 14.28 -4.47 -9.01
CA PHE A 107 13.49 -4.15 -10.19
C PHE A 107 14.22 -3.20 -11.16
N GLY A 108 15.14 -2.37 -10.65
CA GLY A 108 16.04 -1.59 -11.51
C GLY A 108 16.91 -2.49 -12.38
N ALA A 109 17.38 -3.62 -11.84
CA ALA A 109 18.08 -4.64 -12.64
C ALA A 109 17.15 -5.34 -13.63
N LEU A 110 15.99 -5.82 -13.18
CA LEU A 110 15.02 -6.53 -14.01
C LEU A 110 14.57 -5.70 -15.23
N PHE A 111 14.18 -4.45 -15.02
CA PHE A 111 13.72 -3.57 -16.09
C PHE A 111 14.87 -2.98 -16.91
N ASN A 112 16.13 -3.33 -16.59
CA ASN A 112 17.32 -2.70 -17.14
C ASN A 112 17.17 -1.18 -17.14
N ALA A 113 16.88 -0.63 -15.96
CA ALA A 113 16.69 0.80 -15.76
C ALA A 113 18.00 1.55 -16.11
N PRO A 114 17.90 2.78 -16.64
CA PRO A 114 19.08 3.54 -17.03
C PRO A 114 20.00 3.80 -15.83
N ALA A 115 21.27 4.05 -16.09
CA ALA A 115 22.29 4.16 -15.04
C ALA A 115 22.06 5.33 -14.07
N ASP A 116 21.30 6.34 -14.49
CA ASP A 116 20.90 7.51 -13.70
C ASP A 116 19.62 7.29 -12.88
N PHE A 117 18.94 6.15 -13.02
CA PHE A 117 17.86 5.78 -12.11
C PHE A 117 18.43 5.51 -10.72
N ALA A 118 18.17 6.44 -9.80
CA ALA A 118 18.63 6.35 -8.42
C ALA A 118 18.01 5.15 -7.68
N ARG A 119 18.83 4.43 -6.91
CA ARG A 119 18.42 3.24 -6.13
C ARG A 119 18.54 3.46 -4.62
N ASN A 120 18.44 4.72 -4.21
CA ASN A 120 18.58 5.19 -2.84
C ASN A 120 17.28 5.81 -2.29
N GLY A 121 16.15 5.63 -2.98
CA GLY A 121 14.85 6.16 -2.61
C GLY A 121 14.68 7.68 -2.79
N SER A 122 15.61 8.40 -3.42
CA SER A 122 15.56 9.86 -3.55
C SER A 122 14.39 10.40 -4.39
N GLN A 123 13.62 9.52 -5.03
CA GLN A 123 12.38 9.85 -5.73
C GLN A 123 11.22 10.13 -4.76
N PHE A 124 11.35 9.68 -3.51
CA PHE A 124 10.39 9.92 -2.44
C PHE A 124 10.89 11.08 -1.58
N ASP A 125 9.97 11.89 -1.04
CA ASP A 125 10.34 13.04 -0.20
C ASP A 125 10.82 12.59 1.19
N VAL A 126 10.25 11.49 1.70
CA VAL A 126 10.58 10.94 3.02
C VAL A 126 10.66 9.42 2.94
N LEU A 127 11.74 8.88 3.49
CA LEU A 127 11.91 7.46 3.76
C LEU A 127 11.66 7.22 5.25
N VAL A 128 10.71 6.34 5.59
CA VAL A 128 10.39 6.02 6.98
C VAL A 128 11.01 4.69 7.42
N GLU A 129 11.67 4.71 8.56
CA GLU A 129 12.20 3.52 9.23
C GLU A 129 11.15 2.86 10.14
N ASP A 130 11.41 1.65 10.62
CA ASP A 130 10.60 1.03 11.68
C ASP A 130 10.54 1.95 12.91
N ASP A 131 9.37 2.03 13.52
CA ASP A 131 9.05 2.88 14.66
C ASP A 131 9.18 4.41 14.45
N ALA A 132 9.48 4.90 13.24
CA ALA A 132 9.49 6.32 12.94
C ALA A 132 8.12 6.95 13.22
N SER A 133 8.13 8.15 13.82
CA SER A 133 6.90 8.87 14.19
C SER A 133 6.83 10.22 13.51
N PHE A 134 5.64 10.57 13.02
CA PHE A 134 5.33 11.85 12.40
C PHE A 134 3.87 12.22 12.69
N ALA A 135 3.43 13.41 12.28
CA ALA A 135 2.09 13.90 12.59
C ALA A 135 1.26 14.17 11.33
N ILE A 136 -0.05 13.91 11.40
CA ILE A 136 -1.06 14.47 10.50
C ILE A 136 -1.81 15.52 11.32
N GLY A 137 -1.42 16.78 11.21
CA GLY A 137 -1.93 17.82 12.12
C GLY A 137 -1.63 17.47 13.58
N GLY A 138 -2.68 17.31 14.39
CA GLY A 138 -2.59 16.86 15.79
C GLY A 138 -2.72 15.35 16.00
N LEU A 139 -2.72 14.53 14.95
CA LEU A 139 -2.74 13.06 15.02
C LEU A 139 -1.32 12.51 14.95
N GLN A 140 -0.94 11.65 15.90
CA GLN A 140 0.37 11.00 15.88
C GLN A 140 0.31 9.70 15.08
N VAL A 141 1.19 9.60 14.08
CA VAL A 141 1.37 8.44 13.22
C VAL A 141 2.68 7.76 13.57
N LYS A 142 2.65 6.43 13.67
CA LYS A 142 3.83 5.58 13.81
C LYS A 142 3.92 4.66 12.59
N ALA A 143 5.05 4.68 11.89
CA ALA A 143 5.37 3.70 10.86
C ALA A 143 5.85 2.40 11.53
N MET A 144 5.36 1.26 11.04
CA MET A 144 5.81 -0.06 11.45
C MET A 144 6.25 -0.85 10.22
N HIS A 145 7.52 -1.21 10.17
CA HIS A 145 8.04 -2.08 9.13
C HIS A 145 7.43 -3.47 9.30
N THR A 146 6.71 -3.89 8.25
CA THR A 146 5.90 -5.11 8.21
C THR A 146 6.16 -5.87 6.90
N PRO A 147 7.43 -6.26 6.63
CA PRO A 147 7.82 -6.92 5.39
C PRO A 147 7.20 -8.31 5.26
N GLY A 148 7.31 -8.87 4.06
CA GLY A 148 6.95 -10.26 3.77
C GLY A 148 6.20 -10.39 2.46
N HIS A 149 5.23 -9.51 2.21
CA HIS A 149 4.65 -9.35 0.88
C HIS A 149 5.63 -8.65 -0.08
N THR A 150 6.28 -7.60 0.41
CA THR A 150 7.50 -7.02 -0.19
C THR A 150 8.50 -6.72 0.92
N PRO A 151 9.79 -6.51 0.60
CA PRO A 151 10.79 -6.06 1.58
C PRO A 151 10.49 -4.70 2.22
N ALA A 152 9.69 -3.86 1.55
CA ALA A 152 9.46 -2.46 1.92
C ALA A 152 8.10 -2.18 2.58
N CYS A 153 7.27 -3.20 2.80
CA CYS A 153 5.94 -3.03 3.39
C CYS A 153 5.99 -2.32 4.74
N THR A 154 5.17 -1.29 4.87
CA THR A 154 5.04 -0.42 6.04
C THR A 154 3.56 -0.29 6.40
N SER A 155 3.25 -0.54 7.68
CA SER A 155 1.93 -0.28 8.24
C SER A 155 1.95 1.07 8.96
N TYR A 156 0.89 1.87 8.81
CA TYR A 156 0.77 3.19 9.46
C TYR A 156 -0.23 3.13 10.61
N LEU A 157 0.23 3.34 11.83
CA LEU A 157 -0.58 3.28 13.05
C LEU A 157 -0.92 4.69 13.53
N ILE A 158 -2.17 4.92 13.92
CA ILE A 158 -2.62 6.19 14.49
C ILE A 158 -3.33 5.92 15.81
N GLN A 159 -2.82 6.53 16.88
CA GLN A 159 -3.46 6.50 18.20
C GLN A 159 -4.31 7.77 18.38
N VAL A 160 -5.59 7.59 18.74
CA VAL A 160 -6.54 8.69 18.96
C VAL A 160 -7.40 8.39 20.19
N GLY A 161 -7.12 9.11 21.29
CA GLY A 161 -7.70 8.78 22.59
C GLY A 161 -7.32 7.36 23.01
N GLU A 162 -8.31 6.54 23.38
CA GLU A 162 -8.14 5.13 23.73
C GLU A 162 -8.19 4.18 22.51
N LYS A 163 -8.43 4.71 21.30
CA LYS A 163 -8.54 3.92 20.08
C LYS A 163 -7.25 3.94 19.28
N MET A 164 -6.95 2.80 18.67
CA MET A 164 -5.85 2.65 17.73
C MET A 164 -6.41 2.19 16.39
N VAL A 165 -5.85 2.73 15.31
CA VAL A 165 -6.10 2.25 13.95
C VAL A 165 -4.78 1.94 13.25
N ALA A 166 -4.78 0.98 12.33
CA ALA A 166 -3.62 0.67 11.49
C ALA A 166 -4.05 0.49 10.03
N PHE A 167 -3.35 1.14 9.10
CA PHE A 167 -3.41 0.86 7.67
C PHE A 167 -2.33 -0.17 7.36
N VAL A 168 -2.73 -1.40 7.03
CA VAL A 168 -1.82 -2.55 7.12
C VAL A 168 -1.15 -2.92 5.79
N GLY A 169 -1.45 -2.19 4.71
CA GLY A 169 -0.99 -2.56 3.37
C GLY A 169 -1.45 -3.96 2.97
N ASP A 170 -0.72 -4.58 2.05
CA ASP A 170 -0.89 -5.99 1.71
C ASP A 170 -0.13 -6.89 2.68
N THR A 171 -0.64 -6.98 3.91
CA THR A 171 -0.18 -7.96 4.90
C THR A 171 -1.33 -8.92 5.27
N LEU A 172 -2.36 -8.37 5.89
CA LEU A 172 -3.63 -9.01 6.17
C LEU A 172 -4.70 -8.55 5.18
N PHE A 173 -5.54 -9.48 4.75
CA PHE A 173 -6.84 -9.17 4.15
C PHE A 173 -7.94 -9.39 5.18
N MET A 174 -9.20 -9.15 4.79
CA MET A 174 -10.34 -9.50 5.63
C MET A 174 -10.24 -10.97 6.11
N PRO A 175 -10.75 -11.31 7.31
CA PRO A 175 -10.56 -12.65 7.88
C PRO A 175 -11.02 -13.79 6.97
N ASP A 176 -12.06 -13.55 6.17
CA ASP A 176 -12.61 -14.51 5.20
C ASP A 176 -11.79 -14.68 3.91
N TYR A 177 -10.77 -13.85 3.70
CA TYR A 177 -9.89 -13.90 2.52
C TYR A 177 -8.44 -14.27 2.88
N GLY A 178 -8.01 -13.98 4.11
CA GLY A 178 -6.75 -14.46 4.65
C GLY A 178 -5.60 -13.44 4.54
N THR A 179 -4.59 -13.74 3.73
CA THR A 179 -3.30 -13.02 3.69
C THR A 179 -2.79 -12.80 2.28
N ALA A 180 -1.94 -11.78 2.13
CA ALA A 180 -1.25 -11.48 0.87
C ALA A 180 -0.31 -12.60 0.41
N ARG A 181 0.04 -12.58 -0.89
CA ARG A 181 1.03 -13.47 -1.52
C ARG A 181 2.46 -13.11 -1.12
N CYS A 182 3.40 -14.06 -1.20
CA CYS A 182 4.79 -13.92 -0.78
C CYS A 182 5.81 -14.40 -1.83
N ASP A 183 5.48 -14.32 -3.11
CA ASP A 183 6.28 -14.82 -4.23
C ASP A 183 6.85 -13.73 -5.15
N PHE A 184 6.63 -12.45 -4.82
CA PHE A 184 7.35 -11.37 -5.48
C PHE A 184 8.86 -11.42 -5.14
N PRO A 185 9.73 -10.86 -6.00
CA PRO A 185 11.16 -10.75 -5.69
C PRO A 185 11.40 -10.09 -4.32
N GLY A 186 12.02 -10.85 -3.39
CA GLY A 186 12.31 -10.43 -2.01
C GLY A 186 11.16 -10.62 -1.01
N ALA A 187 10.01 -11.14 -1.45
CA ALA A 187 8.94 -11.58 -0.57
C ALA A 187 9.32 -12.89 0.14
N ASP A 188 8.74 -13.11 1.32
CA ASP A 188 9.02 -14.29 2.15
C ASP A 188 7.84 -14.56 3.10
N ALA A 189 7.28 -15.77 3.02
CA ALA A 189 6.12 -16.16 3.83
C ALA A 189 6.43 -16.17 5.32
N ARG A 190 7.65 -16.57 5.71
CA ARG A 190 8.04 -16.62 7.12
C ARG A 190 8.17 -15.21 7.71
N THR A 191 8.72 -14.29 6.93
CA THR A 191 8.79 -12.86 7.27
C THR A 191 7.39 -12.26 7.35
N LEU A 192 6.49 -12.56 6.40
CA LEU A 192 5.10 -12.11 6.46
C LEU A 192 4.41 -12.56 7.74
N TYR A 193 4.56 -13.85 8.11
CA TYR A 193 3.98 -14.38 9.34
C TYR A 193 4.41 -13.55 10.56
N ARG A 194 5.71 -13.26 10.69
CA ARG A 194 6.25 -12.49 11.81
C ARG A 194 5.74 -11.05 11.82
N SER A 195 5.64 -10.41 10.67
CA SER A 195 5.03 -9.07 10.52
C SER A 195 3.56 -9.06 10.92
N ILE A 196 2.79 -10.07 10.50
CA ILE A 196 1.40 -10.24 10.92
C ILE A 196 1.33 -10.45 12.43
N ARG A 197 2.22 -11.25 13.04
CA ARG A 197 2.24 -11.43 14.50
C ARG A 197 2.60 -10.14 15.25
N LYS A 198 3.44 -9.25 14.70
CA LYS A 198 3.63 -7.88 15.24
C LYS A 198 2.30 -7.11 15.23
N LEU A 199 1.58 -7.11 14.10
CA LEU A 199 0.28 -6.42 13.97
C LEU A 199 -0.80 -7.00 14.90
N LEU A 200 -0.87 -8.32 15.03
CA LEU A 200 -1.84 -9.00 15.89
C LEU A 200 -1.47 -8.98 17.38
N ALA A 201 -0.31 -8.42 17.74
CA ALA A 201 0.07 -8.13 19.11
C ALA A 201 -0.40 -6.73 19.58
N LEU A 202 -0.94 -5.91 18.67
CA LEU A 202 -1.63 -4.66 19.02
C LEU A 202 -2.89 -4.95 19.87
N PRO A 203 -3.45 -3.94 20.56
CA PRO A 203 -4.70 -4.12 21.32
C PRO A 203 -5.81 -4.78 20.49
N GLN A 204 -6.61 -5.64 21.12
CA GLN A 204 -7.63 -6.44 20.43
C GLN A 204 -8.66 -5.58 19.67
N GLN A 205 -8.96 -4.40 20.20
CA GLN A 205 -9.88 -3.43 19.62
C GLN A 205 -9.27 -2.56 18.51
N THR A 206 -7.97 -2.71 18.21
CA THR A 206 -7.32 -1.96 17.13
C THR A 206 -8.02 -2.25 15.81
N ILE A 207 -8.45 -1.19 15.13
CA ILE A 207 -9.12 -1.28 13.82
C ILE A 207 -8.03 -1.38 12.75
N LEU A 208 -8.13 -2.39 11.90
CA LEU A 208 -7.21 -2.63 10.80
C LEU A 208 -7.91 -2.27 9.49
N PHE A 209 -7.29 -1.41 8.68
CA PHE A 209 -7.74 -0.97 7.37
C PHE A 209 -6.96 -1.70 6.28
N MET A 210 -7.68 -2.35 5.36
CA MET A 210 -7.12 -3.25 4.33
C MET A 210 -6.69 -2.49 3.07
N CYS A 211 -5.61 -2.90 2.41
CA CYS A 211 -5.22 -2.30 1.13
C CYS A 211 -6.11 -2.78 -0.04
N HIS A 212 -6.56 -4.03 0.01
CA HIS A 212 -7.44 -4.62 -1.00
C HIS A 212 -8.59 -5.40 -0.39
N ASP A 213 -9.68 -5.51 -1.16
CA ASP A 213 -10.76 -6.46 -0.89
C ASP A 213 -11.32 -7.02 -2.18
N TYR A 214 -11.29 -8.35 -2.32
CA TYR A 214 -11.60 -9.06 -3.57
C TYR A 214 -13.00 -9.67 -3.58
N LEU A 215 -13.87 -9.26 -2.65
CA LEU A 215 -15.28 -9.65 -2.57
C LEU A 215 -15.51 -11.18 -2.67
N PRO A 216 -14.86 -12.01 -1.83
CA PRO A 216 -15.00 -13.47 -1.87
C PRO A 216 -16.47 -13.88 -1.79
N ASP A 217 -16.84 -14.90 -2.56
CA ASP A 217 -18.22 -15.42 -2.64
C ASP A 217 -19.27 -14.37 -3.06
N GLY A 218 -18.83 -13.27 -3.70
CA GLY A 218 -19.71 -12.19 -4.15
C GLY A 218 -20.25 -11.31 -3.03
N ARG A 219 -19.60 -11.30 -1.85
CA ARG A 219 -20.01 -10.45 -0.73
C ARG A 219 -19.79 -8.96 -1.01
N ASP A 220 -20.44 -8.11 -0.22
CA ASP A 220 -20.20 -6.66 -0.25
C ASP A 220 -18.77 -6.30 0.20
N LEU A 221 -18.32 -5.13 -0.25
CA LEU A 221 -17.03 -4.53 0.10
C LEU A 221 -16.86 -4.41 1.62
N LYS A 222 -15.74 -4.93 2.11
CA LYS A 222 -15.26 -4.75 3.48
C LYS A 222 -13.81 -4.31 3.46
N TYR A 223 -13.53 -3.19 4.13
CA TYR A 223 -12.21 -2.57 4.14
C TYR A 223 -11.64 -2.39 5.55
N MET A 224 -12.36 -2.89 6.57
CA MET A 224 -11.91 -2.81 7.95
C MET A 224 -12.35 -4.01 8.78
N THR A 225 -11.50 -4.40 9.70
CA THR A 225 -11.74 -5.42 10.74
C THR A 225 -10.99 -5.03 12.01
N THR A 226 -10.89 -5.93 12.99
CA THR A 226 -10.16 -5.72 14.23
C THR A 226 -9.09 -6.78 14.43
N VAL A 227 -8.10 -6.48 15.28
CA VAL A 227 -7.12 -7.48 15.73
C VAL A 227 -7.83 -8.71 16.33
N ALA A 228 -8.87 -8.51 17.15
CA ALA A 228 -9.65 -9.60 17.74
C ALA A 228 -10.24 -10.55 16.69
N GLU A 229 -10.89 -10.00 15.66
CA GLU A 229 -11.51 -10.77 14.59
C GLU A 229 -10.47 -11.53 13.75
N GLN A 230 -9.34 -10.89 13.43
CA GLN A 230 -8.25 -11.54 12.70
C GLN A 230 -7.68 -12.72 13.48
N ARG A 231 -7.39 -12.52 14.77
CA ARG A 231 -6.89 -13.58 15.67
C ARG A 231 -7.86 -14.73 15.82
N ALA A 232 -9.16 -14.46 15.83
CA ALA A 232 -10.19 -15.47 15.98
C ALA A 232 -10.47 -16.24 14.67
N SER A 233 -10.50 -15.54 13.54
CA SER A 233 -11.22 -16.04 12.35
C SER A 233 -10.46 -15.89 11.02
N ASN A 234 -9.24 -15.33 10.99
CA ASN A 234 -8.50 -15.27 9.73
C ASN A 234 -8.19 -16.68 9.21
N ILE A 235 -8.69 -17.03 8.03
CA ILE A 235 -8.61 -18.39 7.48
C ILE A 235 -7.18 -18.90 7.24
N HIS A 236 -6.19 -18.00 7.21
CA HIS A 236 -4.78 -18.32 6.99
C HIS A 236 -3.92 -18.20 8.25
N VAL A 237 -4.22 -17.27 9.16
CA VAL A 237 -3.27 -16.86 10.23
C VAL A 237 -3.93 -16.53 11.58
N HIS A 238 -5.09 -17.14 11.86
CA HIS A 238 -5.70 -17.08 13.20
C HIS A 238 -4.75 -17.65 14.28
N ASP A 239 -5.10 -17.50 15.56
CA ASP A 239 -4.25 -17.88 16.71
C ASP A 239 -3.92 -19.37 16.80
N GLY A 240 -4.64 -20.22 16.05
CA GLY A 240 -4.39 -21.66 15.99
C GLY A 240 -3.39 -22.09 14.92
N VAL A 241 -2.86 -21.16 14.11
CA VAL A 241 -1.90 -21.45 13.03
C VAL A 241 -0.50 -21.03 13.48
N ASP A 242 0.44 -21.98 13.56
CA ASP A 242 1.84 -21.68 13.82
C ASP A 242 2.62 -21.21 12.57
N GLU A 243 3.89 -20.82 12.75
CA GLU A 243 4.71 -20.27 11.67
C GLU A 243 4.94 -21.28 10.54
N ASP A 244 5.16 -22.55 10.86
CA ASP A 244 5.49 -23.57 9.85
C ASP A 244 4.23 -23.99 9.06
N ALA A 245 3.08 -24.09 9.72
CA ALA A 245 1.79 -24.32 9.06
C ALA A 245 1.44 -23.15 8.12
N PHE A 246 1.66 -21.90 8.55
CA PHE A 246 1.44 -20.73 7.71
C PHE A 246 2.35 -20.74 6.49
N VAL A 247 3.66 -20.94 6.67
CA VAL A 247 4.64 -20.94 5.56
C VAL A 247 4.29 -22.01 4.55
N SER A 248 4.02 -23.24 5.01
CA SER A 248 3.64 -24.36 4.13
C SER A 248 2.39 -24.05 3.31
N MET A 249 1.36 -23.49 3.96
CA MET A 249 0.12 -23.09 3.27
C MET A 249 0.37 -21.95 2.27
N ARG A 250 1.12 -20.92 2.68
CA ARG A 250 1.33 -19.70 1.90
C ARG A 250 2.13 -19.99 0.63
N GLU A 251 3.24 -20.72 0.75
CA GLU A 251 4.09 -21.10 -0.38
C GLU A 251 3.35 -22.03 -1.35
N ALA A 252 2.60 -23.02 -0.83
CA ALA A 252 1.79 -23.90 -1.66
C ALA A 252 0.69 -23.12 -2.41
N ARG A 253 0.09 -22.12 -1.76
CA ARG A 253 -0.91 -21.25 -2.40
C ARG A 253 -0.28 -20.36 -3.46
N ASP A 254 0.85 -19.73 -3.16
CA ASP A 254 1.52 -18.81 -4.10
C ASP A 254 1.94 -19.51 -5.39
N ALA A 255 2.40 -20.77 -5.32
CA ALA A 255 2.73 -21.59 -6.48
C ALA A 255 1.53 -21.85 -7.45
N THR A 256 0.30 -21.53 -7.03
CA THR A 256 -0.92 -21.67 -7.85
C THR A 256 -1.42 -20.35 -8.43
N LEU A 257 -0.85 -19.22 -8.01
CA LEU A 257 -1.33 -17.90 -8.40
C LEU A 257 -0.69 -17.45 -9.72
N GLU A 258 -1.52 -16.85 -10.58
CA GLU A 258 -1.01 -16.12 -11.74
C GLU A 258 -0.40 -14.78 -11.32
N MET A 259 0.39 -14.19 -12.20
CA MET A 259 0.94 -12.85 -12.01
C MET A 259 -0.18 -11.79 -12.06
N PRO A 260 -0.15 -10.74 -11.21
CA PRO A 260 -1.08 -9.64 -11.34
C PRO A 260 -1.00 -9.01 -12.73
N VAL A 261 -2.16 -8.69 -13.32
CA VAL A 261 -2.27 -8.14 -14.69
C VAL A 261 -1.37 -6.92 -14.89
N LEU A 262 -1.24 -6.08 -13.87
CA LEU A 262 -0.48 -4.83 -13.92
C LEU A 262 0.91 -4.90 -13.28
N MET A 263 1.43 -6.07 -12.90
CA MET A 263 2.70 -6.16 -12.17
C MET A 263 3.85 -5.45 -12.85
N LEU A 264 4.07 -5.70 -14.14
CA LEU A 264 5.18 -5.09 -14.85
C LEU A 264 4.99 -3.58 -15.03
N PRO A 265 3.82 -3.08 -15.49
CA PRO A 265 3.54 -1.63 -15.50
C PRO A 265 3.65 -0.95 -14.13
N ALA A 266 3.04 -1.54 -13.09
CA ALA A 266 2.93 -0.96 -11.76
C ALA A 266 4.30 -0.81 -11.11
N VAL A 267 5.06 -1.91 -10.99
CA VAL A 267 6.31 -1.89 -10.21
C VAL A 267 7.33 -0.92 -10.81
N GLN A 268 7.45 -0.85 -12.14
CA GLN A 268 8.40 0.08 -12.75
C GLN A 268 8.01 1.55 -12.52
N VAL A 269 6.72 1.89 -12.47
CA VAL A 269 6.27 3.25 -12.15
C VAL A 269 6.41 3.53 -10.65
N ASN A 270 6.00 2.58 -9.82
CA ASN A 270 5.93 2.75 -8.37
C ASN A 270 7.33 2.79 -7.71
N MET A 271 8.32 2.06 -8.25
CA MET A 271 9.71 2.16 -7.78
C MET A 271 10.34 3.55 -8.02
N ARG A 272 9.69 4.39 -8.83
CA ARG A 272 10.06 5.79 -9.12
C ARG A 272 9.19 6.79 -8.34
N GLY A 273 8.52 6.37 -7.27
CA GLY A 273 7.60 7.23 -6.52
C GLY A 273 6.33 7.58 -7.30
N GLY A 274 5.93 6.74 -8.26
CA GLY A 274 4.78 6.97 -9.14
C GLY A 274 5.11 7.76 -10.42
N HIS A 275 6.37 8.19 -10.58
CA HIS A 275 6.80 8.87 -11.81
C HIS A 275 6.97 7.85 -12.96
N PHE A 276 6.55 8.25 -14.16
CA PHE A 276 6.87 7.48 -15.34
C PHE A 276 8.38 7.51 -15.65
N PRO A 277 8.91 6.55 -16.43
CA PRO A 277 10.23 6.69 -17.03
C PRO A 277 10.35 8.01 -17.82
N GLU A 278 11.58 8.50 -17.96
CA GLU A 278 11.84 9.63 -18.85
C GLU A 278 11.43 9.29 -20.30
N PRO A 279 10.95 10.27 -21.08
CA PRO A 279 10.68 10.06 -22.50
C PRO A 279 11.95 9.72 -23.28
N ASP A 280 11.81 8.88 -24.31
CA ASP A 280 12.87 8.65 -25.30
C ASP A 280 13.06 9.88 -26.21
N ASP A 281 14.01 9.82 -27.14
CA ASP A 281 14.36 10.91 -28.07
C ASP A 281 13.20 11.42 -28.93
N ASN A 282 12.17 10.60 -29.14
CA ASN A 282 10.93 10.92 -29.83
C ASN A 282 9.88 11.61 -28.94
N GLY A 283 10.18 11.85 -27.66
CA GLY A 283 9.28 12.47 -26.69
C GLY A 283 8.18 11.55 -26.16
N VAL A 284 8.23 10.25 -26.47
CA VAL A 284 7.27 9.25 -25.98
C VAL A 284 7.86 8.49 -24.80
N VAL A 285 7.02 8.22 -23.81
CA VAL A 285 7.38 7.38 -22.66
C VAL A 285 6.99 5.93 -22.92
N TYR A 286 7.91 5.01 -22.66
CA TYR A 286 7.70 3.57 -22.85
C TYR A 286 7.82 2.82 -21.53
N LEU A 287 6.87 1.92 -21.27
CA LEU A 287 7.01 0.90 -20.24
C LEU A 287 7.72 -0.31 -20.84
N LYS A 288 8.65 -0.90 -20.09
CA LYS A 288 9.44 -2.05 -20.53
C LYS A 288 8.82 -3.33 -19.99
N ILE A 289 8.67 -4.33 -20.86
CA ILE A 289 8.16 -5.66 -20.52
C ILE A 289 9.31 -6.66 -20.75
N PRO A 290 9.96 -7.17 -19.69
CA PRO A 290 10.99 -8.18 -19.85
C PRO A 290 10.36 -9.49 -20.36
N LEU A 291 10.97 -10.09 -21.38
CA LEU A 291 10.50 -11.35 -21.97
C LEU A 291 11.19 -12.53 -21.27
N ASN A 292 10.41 -13.49 -20.77
CA ASN A 292 10.88 -14.74 -20.16
C ASN A 292 11.88 -14.54 -19.00
N ALA A 293 11.63 -13.55 -18.15
CA ALA A 293 12.50 -13.20 -17.02
C ALA A 293 11.90 -13.56 -15.65
N PHE A 294 10.78 -14.28 -15.64
CA PHE A 294 10.06 -14.81 -14.46
C PHE A 294 9.70 -16.27 -14.70
#